data_AF-A0A5B2TU31-F1
#
_entry.id   AF-A0A5B2TU31-F1
#
_cell.length_a   1.000
_cell.length_b   1.000
_cell.length_c   1.000
_cell.angle_alpha   90.00
_cell.angle_beta   90.00
_cell.angle_gamma   90.00
#
_symmetry.space_group_name_H-M   'P 1'
#
loop_
_entity.id
_entity.type
_entity.pdbx_description
1 polymer ?
#
loop_
_entity_poly.entity_id
_entity_poly.type
_entity_poly.pdbx_seq_one_letter_code
_entity_poly.pdbx_strand_id
1 'polypeptide(L)'
;MIKYKGIEIHIVDSLYLETKGLDSYISKEIRVAIVNNQPENYIDVIKYIIDYIVDSKPTISENQNIGYYSWLLQFRLDEDNCYDIYEANSDGSSFNKGCDTAISVVRQQGEICWQQNLIPLFPNFSQSVVISDGVYEGKDIEGIRYDSPQDESGWYLITDDYNDDIKSLKMVHFYHVAFARPDILKYLAIPFGYRFIMKEGNIGIYKDEEE
;
A
#
# COMPACT_ATOMS: atom_id res chain seq x y z
N MET A 1 7.98 -16.92 -19.62
CA MET A 1 7.25 -17.75 -18.64
C MET A 1 8.07 -17.85 -17.38
N ILE A 2 7.48 -17.51 -16.25
CA ILE A 2 8.07 -17.56 -14.90
C ILE A 2 7.24 -18.54 -14.07
N LYS A 3 7.87 -19.34 -13.20
CA LYS A 3 7.15 -20.24 -12.28
C LYS A 3 7.31 -19.75 -10.85
N TYR A 4 6.21 -19.65 -10.12
CA TYR A 4 6.17 -19.22 -8.73
C TYR A 4 5.11 -20.00 -7.96
N LYS A 5 5.47 -20.68 -6.87
CA LYS A 5 4.58 -21.57 -6.09
C LYS A 5 3.77 -22.57 -6.93
N GLY A 6 4.34 -23.05 -8.04
CA GLY A 6 3.68 -23.98 -8.97
C GLY A 6 2.70 -23.32 -9.95
N ILE A 7 2.50 -22.00 -9.86
CA ILE A 7 1.72 -21.19 -10.79
C ILE A 7 2.66 -20.65 -11.89
N GLU A 8 2.20 -20.66 -13.13
CA GLU A 8 2.95 -20.04 -14.24
C GLU A 8 2.48 -18.59 -14.43
N ILE A 9 3.43 -17.69 -14.68
CA ILE A 9 3.19 -16.29 -15.04
C ILE A 9 3.69 -16.09 -16.47
N HIS A 10 2.78 -15.71 -17.35
CA HIS A 10 3.02 -15.48 -18.77
C HIS A 10 2.95 -14.00 -19.07
N ILE A 11 3.91 -13.50 -19.85
CA ILE A 11 3.85 -12.16 -20.44
C ILE A 11 3.21 -12.34 -21.82
N VAL A 12 2.07 -11.71 -22.05
CA VAL A 12 1.33 -11.84 -23.31
C VAL A 12 1.41 -10.52 -24.06
N ASP A 13 1.99 -10.58 -25.26
CA ASP A 13 2.16 -9.45 -26.20
C ASP A 13 2.82 -8.19 -25.61
N SER A 14 3.49 -8.31 -24.45
CA SER A 14 3.98 -7.18 -23.65
C SER A 14 2.87 -6.22 -23.18
N LEU A 15 1.60 -6.64 -23.24
CA LEU A 15 0.43 -5.84 -22.86
C LEU A 15 -0.10 -6.21 -21.47
N TYR A 16 0.01 -7.47 -21.09
CA TYR A 16 -0.42 -7.94 -19.78
C TYR A 16 0.39 -9.15 -19.32
N LEU A 17 0.32 -9.38 -18.01
CA LEU A 17 0.71 -10.61 -17.37
C LEU A 17 -0.53 -11.43 -17.07
N GLU A 18 -0.46 -12.73 -17.23
CA GLU A 18 -1.55 -13.66 -16.93
C GLU A 18 -1.02 -14.88 -16.18
N THR A 19 -1.78 -15.34 -15.17
CA THR A 19 -1.47 -16.57 -14.46
C THR A 19 -2.01 -17.80 -15.19
N LYS A 20 -1.37 -18.95 -14.94
CA LYS A 20 -1.89 -20.26 -15.34
C LYS A 20 -1.71 -21.26 -14.21
N GLY A 21 -2.82 -21.91 -13.83
CA GLY A 21 -2.94 -22.85 -12.72
C GLY A 21 -3.48 -22.24 -11.42
N LEU A 22 -3.71 -20.92 -11.36
CA LEU A 22 -4.24 -20.27 -10.16
C LEU A 22 -5.75 -20.53 -10.01
N ASP A 23 -6.41 -20.87 -11.12
CA ASP A 23 -7.79 -21.33 -11.17
C ASP A 23 -8.07 -22.51 -10.23
N SER A 24 -7.08 -23.38 -9.99
CA SER A 24 -7.20 -24.48 -9.03
C SER A 24 -7.45 -24.03 -7.57
N TYR A 25 -7.19 -22.75 -7.24
CA TYR A 25 -7.40 -22.17 -5.91
C TYR A 25 -8.68 -21.31 -5.83
N ILE A 26 -8.94 -20.49 -6.85
CA ILE A 26 -10.03 -19.49 -6.84
C ILE A 26 -10.99 -19.59 -8.03
N SER A 27 -10.91 -20.69 -8.80
CA SER A 27 -11.71 -20.98 -10.00
C SER A 27 -11.52 -20.01 -11.17
N LYS A 28 -10.53 -19.10 -11.11
CA LYS A 28 -10.17 -18.15 -12.17
C LYS A 28 -8.67 -17.87 -12.20
N GLU A 29 -8.17 -17.47 -13.35
CA GLU A 29 -6.84 -16.86 -13.48
C GLU A 29 -6.87 -15.37 -13.17
N ILE A 30 -5.69 -14.79 -12.96
CA ILE A 30 -5.50 -13.36 -12.72
C ILE A 30 -4.72 -12.75 -13.86
N ARG A 31 -5.13 -11.55 -14.25
CA ARG A 31 -4.51 -10.75 -15.30
C ARG A 31 -4.17 -9.35 -14.80
N VAL A 32 -2.96 -8.89 -15.10
CA VAL A 32 -2.45 -7.55 -14.75
C VAL A 32 -2.01 -6.84 -16.01
N ALA A 33 -2.61 -5.69 -16.31
CA ALA A 33 -2.21 -4.85 -17.44
C ALA A 33 -0.81 -4.23 -17.20
N ILE A 34 0.03 -4.26 -18.22
CA ILE A 34 1.34 -3.59 -18.26
C ILE A 34 1.12 -2.23 -18.94
N VAL A 35 1.50 -1.14 -18.26
CA VAL A 35 1.25 0.22 -18.75
C VAL A 35 2.55 1.04 -18.79
N ASN A 36 3.06 1.50 -17.65
CA ASN A 36 4.17 2.49 -17.62
C ASN A 36 5.43 2.00 -16.92
N ASN A 37 5.42 0.84 -16.26
CA ASN A 37 6.56 0.30 -15.54
C ASN A 37 7.25 -0.86 -16.29
N GLN A 38 8.44 -1.26 -15.84
CA GLN A 38 9.10 -2.46 -16.36
C GLN A 38 8.32 -3.72 -15.93
N PRO A 39 8.22 -4.76 -16.78
CA PRO A 39 7.45 -5.99 -16.51
C PRO A 39 7.75 -6.66 -15.17
N GLU A 40 8.99 -6.57 -14.69
CA GLU A 40 9.44 -7.15 -13.41
C GLU A 40 8.63 -6.60 -12.22
N ASN A 41 8.26 -5.32 -12.25
CA ASN A 41 7.47 -4.72 -11.16
C ASN A 41 6.06 -5.32 -11.09
N TYR A 42 5.44 -5.58 -12.24
CA TYR A 42 4.12 -6.21 -12.31
C TYR A 42 4.19 -7.70 -11.91
N ILE A 43 5.31 -8.37 -12.21
CA ILE A 43 5.56 -9.74 -11.76
C ILE A 43 5.56 -9.81 -10.22
N ASP A 44 6.16 -8.84 -9.54
CA ASP A 44 6.19 -8.82 -8.08
C ASP A 44 4.80 -8.57 -7.46
N VAL A 45 3.95 -7.75 -8.11
CA VAL A 45 2.53 -7.62 -7.74
C VAL A 45 1.80 -8.96 -7.90
N ILE A 46 1.97 -9.67 -9.02
CA ILE A 46 1.35 -10.98 -9.22
C ILE A 46 1.84 -12.00 -8.20
N LYS A 47 3.14 -12.04 -7.89
CA LYS A 47 3.68 -12.94 -6.87
C LYS A 47 3.06 -12.69 -5.50
N TYR A 48 2.92 -11.42 -5.11
CA TYR A 48 2.23 -11.06 -3.86
C TYR A 48 0.79 -11.59 -3.82
N ILE A 49 0.05 -11.43 -4.92
CA ILE A 49 -1.32 -11.94 -5.01
C ILE A 49 -1.36 -13.47 -4.98
N ILE A 50 -0.42 -14.15 -5.66
CA ILE A 50 -0.26 -15.61 -5.60
C ILE A 50 0.02 -16.06 -4.17
N ASP A 51 0.91 -15.38 -3.44
CA ASP A 51 1.22 -15.69 -2.04
C ASP A 51 -0.04 -15.61 -1.18
N TYR A 52 -0.78 -14.50 -1.29
CA TYR A 52 -2.05 -14.34 -0.58
C TYR A 52 -3.04 -15.47 -0.89
N ILE A 53 -3.24 -15.80 -2.17
CA ILE A 53 -4.24 -16.80 -2.58
C ILE A 53 -3.83 -18.23 -2.17
N VAL A 54 -2.58 -18.60 -2.44
CA VAL A 54 -2.09 -19.96 -2.17
C VAL A 54 -2.00 -20.22 -0.66
N ASP A 55 -1.56 -19.23 0.12
CA ASP A 55 -1.32 -19.42 1.54
C ASP A 55 -2.61 -19.30 2.37
N SER A 56 -3.48 -18.34 2.04
CA SER A 56 -4.70 -18.09 2.81
C SER A 56 -5.97 -18.75 2.25
N LYS A 57 -5.94 -19.23 0.99
CA LYS A 57 -7.07 -19.84 0.27
C LYS A 57 -8.37 -19.04 0.42
N PRO A 58 -8.36 -17.74 0.09
CA PRO A 58 -9.50 -16.87 0.26
C PRO A 58 -10.58 -17.22 -0.77
N THR A 59 -11.83 -16.92 -0.44
CA THR A 59 -12.86 -16.76 -1.48
C THR A 59 -12.64 -15.40 -2.13
N ILE A 60 -12.51 -15.39 -3.47
CA ILE A 60 -12.42 -14.15 -4.25
C ILE A 60 -13.71 -13.94 -5.04
N SER A 61 -14.30 -12.75 -4.90
CA SER A 61 -15.50 -12.33 -5.65
C SER A 61 -15.26 -11.06 -6.46
N GLU A 62 -16.24 -10.75 -7.32
CA GLU A 62 -16.28 -9.48 -8.05
C GLU A 62 -16.19 -8.28 -7.11
N ASN A 63 -15.39 -7.27 -7.47
CA ASN A 63 -15.12 -6.05 -6.71
C ASN A 63 -14.49 -6.27 -5.33
N GLN A 64 -13.92 -7.44 -5.06
CA GLN A 64 -13.20 -7.66 -3.81
C GLN A 64 -11.89 -6.89 -3.79
N ASN A 65 -11.61 -6.23 -2.66
CA ASN A 65 -10.40 -5.47 -2.47
C ASN A 65 -9.29 -6.32 -1.82
N ILE A 66 -8.04 -5.99 -2.14
CA ILE A 66 -6.84 -6.52 -1.49
C ILE A 66 -5.85 -5.37 -1.29
N GLY A 67 -5.26 -5.29 -0.10
CA GLY A 67 -4.13 -4.40 0.13
C GLY A 67 -2.88 -4.98 -0.55
N TYR A 68 -2.27 -4.23 -1.46
CA TYR A 68 -0.90 -4.46 -1.90
C TYR A 68 -0.01 -3.51 -1.10
N TYR A 69 0.45 -4.00 0.06
CA TYR A 69 1.14 -3.16 1.04
C TYR A 69 0.32 -1.88 1.34
N SER A 70 0.91 -0.71 1.06
CA SER A 70 0.33 0.61 1.27
C SER A 70 -0.50 1.13 0.09
N TRP A 71 -1.07 0.27 -0.77
CA TRP A 71 -2.05 0.67 -1.79
C TRP A 71 -3.20 -0.35 -1.94
N LEU A 72 -4.33 0.08 -2.49
CA LEU A 72 -5.51 -0.76 -2.66
C LEU A 72 -5.65 -1.25 -4.09
N LEU A 73 -5.77 -2.57 -4.23
CA LEU A 73 -6.13 -3.22 -5.47
C LEU A 73 -7.54 -3.82 -5.36
N GLN A 74 -8.15 -4.09 -6.51
CA GLN A 74 -9.47 -4.69 -6.63
C GLN A 74 -9.49 -5.73 -7.76
N PHE A 75 -10.12 -6.86 -7.50
CA PHE A 75 -10.40 -7.88 -8.50
C PHE A 75 -11.67 -7.54 -9.28
N ARG A 76 -11.59 -7.52 -10.61
CA ARG A 76 -12.74 -7.34 -11.50
C ARG A 76 -12.81 -8.44 -12.54
N LEU A 77 -13.98 -9.02 -12.69
CA LEU A 77 -14.27 -10.10 -13.60
C LEU A 77 -14.35 -9.54 -15.01
N ASP A 78 -13.57 -10.13 -15.88
CA ASP A 78 -13.55 -9.81 -17.29
C ASP A 78 -14.37 -10.82 -18.12
N GLU A 79 -14.63 -10.48 -19.38
CA GLU A 79 -15.36 -11.32 -20.35
C GLU A 79 -14.71 -12.70 -20.55
N ASP A 80 -13.39 -12.80 -20.41
CA ASP A 80 -12.62 -14.05 -20.52
C ASP A 80 -12.72 -14.96 -19.27
N ASN A 81 -13.57 -14.61 -18.30
CA ASN A 81 -13.72 -15.32 -17.01
C ASN A 81 -12.41 -15.39 -16.19
N CYS A 82 -11.59 -14.34 -16.29
CA CYS A 82 -10.45 -14.09 -15.42
C CYS A 82 -10.69 -12.85 -14.54
N TYR A 83 -9.88 -12.70 -13.48
CA TYR A 83 -9.87 -11.47 -12.70
C TYR A 83 -8.79 -10.52 -13.21
N ASP A 84 -9.20 -9.40 -13.79
CA ASP A 84 -8.34 -8.25 -14.01
C ASP A 84 -8.08 -7.52 -12.69
N ILE A 85 -6.84 -7.04 -12.54
CA ILE A 85 -6.45 -6.19 -11.42
C ILE A 85 -6.67 -4.72 -11.74
N TYR A 86 -7.35 -4.05 -10.82
CA TYR A 86 -7.57 -2.62 -10.78
C TYR A 86 -6.93 -2.04 -9.53
N GLU A 87 -6.60 -0.75 -9.54
CA GLU A 87 -6.08 -0.02 -8.39
C GLU A 87 -6.95 1.19 -8.07
N ALA A 88 -6.99 1.58 -6.79
CA ALA A 88 -7.66 2.81 -6.38
C ALA A 88 -6.98 4.02 -7.03
N ASN A 89 -7.80 4.99 -7.47
CA ASN A 89 -7.32 6.30 -7.89
C ASN A 89 -6.63 7.00 -6.70
N SER A 90 -5.70 7.91 -7.00
CA SER A 90 -4.96 8.66 -5.98
C SER A 90 -5.84 9.52 -5.06
N ASP A 91 -7.03 9.89 -5.53
CA ASP A 91 -8.04 10.64 -4.79
C ASP A 91 -9.09 9.74 -4.09
N GLY A 92 -8.98 8.42 -4.22
CA GLY A 92 -9.92 7.44 -3.68
C GLY A 92 -11.30 7.41 -4.34
N SER A 93 -11.51 8.14 -5.46
CA SER A 93 -12.83 8.31 -6.08
C SER A 93 -13.39 7.07 -6.76
N SER A 94 -12.52 6.24 -7.32
CA SER A 94 -12.86 5.05 -8.12
C SER A 94 -11.63 4.16 -8.27
N PHE A 95 -11.73 3.17 -9.16
CA PHE A 95 -10.63 2.29 -9.53
C PHE A 95 -10.35 2.36 -11.03
N ASN A 96 -9.08 2.30 -11.39
CA ASN A 96 -8.61 2.21 -12.78
C ASN A 96 -7.89 0.86 -13.01
N LYS A 97 -7.84 0.41 -14.27
CA LYS A 97 -7.24 -0.88 -14.62
C LYS A 97 -5.72 -0.78 -14.56
N GLY A 98 -5.07 -1.72 -13.88
CA GLY A 98 -3.62 -1.72 -13.65
C GLY A 98 -3.24 -1.62 -12.18
N CYS A 99 -1.95 -1.37 -11.92
CA CYS A 99 -1.38 -1.26 -10.57
C CYS A 99 -0.14 -0.35 -10.53
N ASP A 100 -0.04 0.61 -11.45
CA ASP A 100 1.12 1.49 -11.60
C ASP A 100 1.32 2.42 -10.39
N THR A 101 0.22 2.92 -9.82
CA THR A 101 0.25 3.75 -8.61
C THR A 101 0.71 2.92 -7.42
N ALA A 102 0.17 1.71 -7.27
CA ALA A 102 0.55 0.77 -6.22
C ALA A 102 2.06 0.43 -6.26
N ILE A 103 2.59 0.14 -7.46
CA ILE A 103 4.02 -0.07 -7.70
C ILE A 103 4.82 1.17 -7.30
N SER A 104 4.39 2.36 -7.75
CA SER A 104 5.10 3.61 -7.46
C SER A 104 5.15 3.92 -5.96
N VAL A 105 4.04 3.74 -5.25
CA VAL A 105 3.93 3.97 -3.80
C VAL A 105 4.89 3.06 -3.04
N VAL A 106 4.83 1.76 -3.30
CA VAL A 106 5.67 0.77 -2.61
C VAL A 106 7.15 0.99 -2.91
N ARG A 107 7.49 1.33 -4.17
CA ARG A 107 8.86 1.66 -4.57
C ARG A 107 9.38 2.88 -3.83
N GLN A 108 8.63 4.00 -3.84
CA GLN A 108 9.05 5.23 -3.15
C GLN A 108 9.23 5.02 -1.65
N GLN A 109 8.32 4.27 -1.02
CA GLN A 109 8.42 3.89 0.38
C GLN A 109 9.67 3.07 0.69
N GLY A 110 9.97 2.07 -0.15
CA GLY A 110 11.19 1.27 -0.04
C GLY A 110 12.47 2.10 -0.22
N GLU A 111 12.49 3.01 -1.21
CA GLU A 111 13.61 3.90 -1.48
C GLU A 111 13.91 4.84 -0.31
N ILE A 112 12.88 5.46 0.30
CA ILE A 112 13.04 6.31 1.48
C ILE A 112 13.65 5.53 2.64
N CYS A 113 13.15 4.32 2.92
CA CYS A 113 13.69 3.49 3.99
C CYS A 113 15.15 3.10 3.71
N TRP A 114 15.45 2.67 2.49
CA TRP A 114 16.80 2.25 2.12
C TRP A 114 17.81 3.41 2.21
N GLN A 115 17.44 4.63 1.79
CA GLN A 115 18.31 5.81 1.94
C GLN A 115 18.72 6.07 3.40
N GLN A 116 17.90 5.62 4.36
CA GLN A 116 18.15 5.72 5.80
C GLN A 116 18.74 4.43 6.40
N ASN A 117 19.08 3.43 5.58
CA ASN A 117 19.49 2.08 6.01
C ASN A 117 18.42 1.36 6.86
N LEU A 118 17.14 1.59 6.56
CA LEU A 118 15.99 0.98 7.23
C LEU A 118 15.35 -0.09 6.35
N ILE A 119 14.77 -1.10 7.00
CA ILE A 119 13.90 -2.08 6.35
C ILE A 119 12.47 -1.52 6.40
N PRO A 120 11.79 -1.37 5.25
CA PRO A 120 10.44 -0.84 5.23
C PRO A 120 9.45 -1.76 5.95
N LEU A 121 8.56 -1.17 6.73
CA LEU A 121 7.40 -1.82 7.34
C LEU A 121 6.13 -1.21 6.77
N PHE A 122 5.55 -1.86 5.77
CA PHE A 122 4.39 -1.30 5.07
C PHE A 122 3.12 -1.35 5.91
N PRO A 123 2.41 -0.24 6.09
CA PRO A 123 1.06 -0.27 6.65
C PRO A 123 0.07 -0.92 5.69
N ASN A 124 -0.94 -1.58 6.24
CA ASN A 124 -2.07 -2.11 5.48
C ASN A 124 -3.17 -1.05 5.40
N PHE A 125 -3.89 -1.00 4.27
CA PHE A 125 -5.04 -0.12 4.05
C PHE A 125 -6.10 -0.16 5.14
N SER A 126 -6.34 -1.30 5.78
CA SER A 126 -7.35 -1.42 6.84
C SER A 126 -6.86 -0.93 8.21
N GLN A 127 -5.55 -0.77 8.39
CA GLN A 127 -4.99 -0.36 9.69
C GLN A 127 -5.42 1.04 10.09
N SER A 128 -5.53 1.26 11.39
CA SER A 128 -5.80 2.57 11.94
C SER A 128 -4.54 3.45 12.00
N VAL A 129 -4.75 4.77 11.92
CA VAL A 129 -3.76 5.83 12.13
C VAL A 129 -4.37 6.83 13.09
N VAL A 130 -3.58 7.35 14.02
CA VAL A 130 -3.99 8.42 14.91
C VAL A 130 -3.56 9.76 14.30
N ILE A 131 -4.49 10.72 14.20
CA ILE A 131 -4.22 12.05 13.65
C ILE A 131 -4.68 13.15 14.62
N SER A 132 -3.96 14.26 14.66
CA SER A 132 -4.45 15.51 15.26
C SER A 132 -5.28 16.33 14.25
N ASP A 133 -5.85 17.45 14.71
CA ASP A 133 -6.35 18.48 13.82
C ASP A 133 -5.20 19.05 12.95
N GLY A 134 -5.51 19.58 11.78
CA GLY A 134 -4.53 20.15 10.84
C GLY A 134 -3.93 19.16 9.84
N VAL A 135 -4.06 17.85 10.07
CA VAL A 135 -3.44 16.81 9.24
C VAL A 135 -4.03 16.80 7.82
N TYR A 136 -5.35 16.87 7.68
CA TYR A 136 -6.00 16.84 6.37
C TYR A 136 -5.91 18.19 5.63
N GLU A 137 -5.63 19.26 6.36
CA GLU A 137 -5.43 20.60 5.84
C GLU A 137 -4.03 20.78 5.20
N GLY A 138 -3.18 19.74 5.25
CA GLY A 138 -1.85 19.76 4.62
C GLY A 138 -0.80 20.51 5.44
N LYS A 139 -1.02 20.69 6.74
CA LYS A 139 -0.03 21.34 7.61
C LYS A 139 1.23 20.50 7.79
N ASP A 140 2.28 21.18 8.21
CA ASP A 140 3.51 20.60 8.73
C ASP A 140 3.18 19.57 9.82
N ILE A 141 3.92 18.48 9.82
CA ILE A 141 3.54 17.27 10.54
C ILE A 141 4.75 16.60 11.15
N GLU A 142 4.59 16.17 12.39
CA GLU A 142 5.44 15.20 13.04
C GLU A 142 4.73 13.85 13.01
N GLY A 143 5.31 12.88 12.30
CA GLY A 143 4.85 11.51 12.28
C GLY A 143 5.71 10.66 13.19
N ILE A 144 5.14 10.08 14.24
CA ILE A 144 5.83 9.16 15.16
C ILE A 144 5.23 7.77 14.98
N ARG A 145 6.08 6.74 14.90
CA ARG A 145 5.63 5.35 14.75
C ARG A 145 6.01 4.49 15.94
N TYR A 146 5.03 4.22 16.80
CA TYR A 146 5.18 3.33 17.94
C TYR A 146 4.89 1.88 17.56
N ASP A 147 5.44 0.94 18.32
CA ASP A 147 5.05 -0.46 18.24
C ASP A 147 3.55 -0.59 18.53
N SER A 148 2.85 -1.41 17.74
CA SER A 148 1.40 -1.50 17.76
C SER A 148 0.88 -2.90 17.39
N PRO A 149 -0.34 -3.25 17.83
CA PRO A 149 -1.02 -4.45 17.36
C PRO A 149 -1.21 -4.50 15.84
N GLN A 150 -1.51 -5.68 15.29
CA GLN A 150 -1.56 -5.91 13.85
C GLN A 150 -2.63 -5.09 13.11
N ASP A 151 -3.71 -4.70 13.78
CA ASP A 151 -4.81 -3.88 13.26
C ASP A 151 -4.54 -2.37 13.33
N GLU A 152 -3.46 -1.95 13.96
CA GLU A 152 -3.01 -0.57 14.04
C GLU A 152 -1.71 -0.38 13.26
N SER A 153 -1.55 0.78 12.61
CA SER A 153 -0.33 1.05 11.84
C SER A 153 0.85 1.52 12.72
N GLY A 154 0.56 1.94 13.95
CA GLY A 154 1.48 2.57 14.89
C GLY A 154 1.72 4.06 14.64
N TRP A 155 1.17 4.63 13.57
CA TRP A 155 1.36 6.03 13.22
C TRP A 155 0.52 6.97 14.05
N TYR A 156 1.20 7.96 14.62
CA TYR A 156 0.63 9.17 15.19
C TYR A 156 1.11 10.34 14.35
N LEU A 157 0.18 11.02 13.70
CA LEU A 157 0.45 12.13 12.80
C LEU A 157 -0.06 13.42 13.45
N ILE A 158 0.87 14.24 13.93
CA ILE A 158 0.59 15.37 14.80
C ILE A 158 1.01 16.66 14.10
N THR A 159 0.19 17.69 14.17
CA THR A 159 0.51 19.04 13.69
C THR A 159 0.64 20.02 14.85
N ASP A 160 1.12 21.22 14.56
CA ASP A 160 1.20 22.33 15.53
C ASP A 160 -0.19 22.77 16.08
N ASP A 161 -1.30 22.32 15.48
CA ASP A 161 -2.65 22.56 16.02
C ASP A 161 -3.00 21.64 17.20
N TYR A 162 -2.19 20.62 17.46
CA TYR A 162 -2.41 19.73 18.60
C TYR A 162 -2.20 20.49 19.92
N ASN A 163 -3.20 20.45 20.78
CA ASN A 163 -3.28 21.23 22.01
C ASN A 163 -2.86 20.45 23.27
N ASP A 164 -2.09 19.37 23.10
CA ASP A 164 -1.70 18.42 24.15
C ASP A 164 -2.87 17.68 24.84
N ASP A 165 -4.11 17.83 24.36
CA ASP A 165 -5.24 17.02 24.83
C ASP A 165 -5.39 15.77 23.96
N ILE A 166 -5.00 14.62 24.51
CA ILE A 166 -5.12 13.30 23.85
C ILE A 166 -6.55 13.03 23.36
N LYS A 167 -7.58 13.60 24.00
CA LYS A 167 -8.98 13.42 23.59
C LYS A 167 -9.32 14.12 22.26
N SER A 168 -8.48 15.05 21.81
CA SER A 168 -8.63 15.71 20.51
C SER A 168 -8.15 14.82 19.34
N LEU A 169 -7.35 13.78 19.63
CA LEU A 169 -6.83 12.86 18.62
C LEU A 169 -7.95 11.99 18.03
N LYS A 170 -7.86 11.76 16.73
CA LYS A 170 -8.83 10.98 15.96
C LYS A 170 -8.16 9.72 15.44
N MET A 171 -8.82 8.59 15.64
CA MET A 171 -8.44 7.34 14.99
C MET A 171 -9.18 7.23 13.65
N VAL A 172 -8.42 7.09 12.57
CA VAL A 172 -8.93 7.01 11.19
C VAL A 172 -8.31 5.82 10.47
N HIS A 173 -8.88 5.34 9.38
CA HIS A 173 -8.21 4.32 8.57
C HIS A 173 -7.06 4.94 7.75
N PHE A 174 -6.00 4.16 7.57
CA PHE A 174 -4.80 4.53 6.83
C PHE A 174 -5.12 5.12 5.45
N TYR A 175 -6.06 4.53 4.72
CA TYR A 175 -6.41 4.98 3.38
C TYR A 175 -6.92 6.42 3.33
N HIS A 176 -7.60 6.91 4.38
CA HIS A 176 -8.03 8.32 4.42
C HIS A 176 -6.82 9.25 4.44
N VAL A 177 -5.76 8.88 5.17
CA VAL A 177 -4.50 9.63 5.20
C VAL A 177 -3.77 9.49 3.87
N ALA A 178 -3.68 8.28 3.31
CA ALA A 178 -2.98 8.05 2.04
C ALA A 178 -3.55 8.89 0.89
N PHE A 179 -4.88 9.05 0.82
CA PHE A 179 -5.53 9.88 -0.19
C PHE A 179 -5.47 11.38 0.11
N ALA A 180 -5.61 11.78 1.39
CA ALA A 180 -5.60 13.20 1.76
C ALA A 180 -4.19 13.80 1.79
N ARG A 181 -3.16 12.99 2.06
CA ARG A 181 -1.77 13.41 2.26
C ARG A 181 -0.79 12.60 1.41
N PRO A 182 -0.90 12.68 0.07
CA PRO A 182 0.03 12.00 -0.84
C PRO A 182 1.48 12.52 -0.69
N ASP A 183 1.67 13.73 -0.19
CA ASP A 183 2.98 14.36 0.07
C ASP A 183 3.81 13.60 1.12
N ILE A 184 3.17 12.98 2.10
CA ILE A 184 3.85 12.22 3.17
C ILE A 184 3.80 10.71 2.98
N LEU A 185 3.00 10.20 2.03
CA LEU A 185 2.76 8.76 1.85
C LEU A 185 4.04 7.93 1.74
N LYS A 186 5.07 8.47 1.07
CA LYS A 186 6.38 7.82 0.91
C LYS A 186 7.16 7.60 2.22
N TYR A 187 6.80 8.28 3.31
CA TYR A 187 7.42 8.13 4.62
C TYR A 187 6.68 7.13 5.51
N LEU A 188 5.45 6.74 5.15
CA LEU A 188 4.59 5.92 6.02
C LEU A 188 5.02 4.44 6.11
N ALA A 189 6.07 4.03 5.39
CA ALA A 189 6.69 2.71 5.56
C ALA A 189 7.90 2.70 6.51
N ILE A 190 8.30 3.86 7.07
CA ILE A 190 9.36 3.94 8.08
C ILE A 190 8.98 3.04 9.28
N PRO A 191 9.87 2.15 9.75
CA PRO A 191 9.55 1.15 10.77
C PRO A 191 9.28 1.75 12.16
N PHE A 192 8.79 0.92 13.08
CA PHE A 192 8.60 1.28 14.48
C PHE A 192 9.88 1.80 15.15
N GLY A 193 9.71 2.72 16.11
CA GLY A 193 10.82 3.35 16.83
C GLY A 193 11.51 4.46 16.02
N TYR A 194 10.78 5.05 15.07
CA TYR A 194 11.25 6.17 14.26
C TYR A 194 10.15 7.23 14.15
N ARG A 195 10.59 8.45 13.87
CA ARG A 195 9.74 9.57 13.52
C ARG A 195 10.24 10.30 12.28
N PHE A 196 9.35 11.01 11.61
CA PHE A 196 9.72 12.01 10.61
C PHE A 196 9.11 13.35 10.99
N ILE A 197 9.85 14.43 10.70
CA ILE A 197 9.42 15.80 10.96
C ILE A 197 9.42 16.51 9.61
N MET A 198 8.23 16.96 9.19
CA MET A 198 8.04 17.82 8.03
C MET A 198 7.87 19.26 8.48
N LYS A 199 8.78 20.14 8.06
CA LYS A 199 8.72 21.59 8.29
C LYS A 199 9.05 22.36 7.03
N GLU A 200 8.13 23.21 6.59
CA GLU A 200 8.26 24.05 5.39
C GLU A 200 8.69 23.22 4.15
N GLY A 201 8.15 22.01 4.03
CA GLY A 201 8.46 21.06 2.95
C GLY A 201 9.79 20.32 3.06
N ASN A 202 10.61 20.60 4.08
CA ASN A 202 11.81 19.82 4.41
C ASN A 202 11.44 18.68 5.34
N ILE A 203 12.03 17.50 5.12
CA ILE A 203 11.72 16.30 5.93
C ILE A 203 13.01 15.72 6.50
N GLY A 204 13.03 15.58 7.83
CA GLY A 204 14.05 14.85 8.57
C GLY A 204 13.48 13.56 9.14
N ILE A 205 14.26 12.48 9.13
CA ILE A 205 13.90 11.18 9.72
C ILE A 205 14.85 10.92 10.88
N TYR A 206 14.29 10.54 12.03
CA TYR A 206 15.02 10.36 13.28
C TYR A 206 14.60 9.06 13.94
N LYS A 207 15.55 8.42 14.65
CA LYS A 207 15.20 7.36 15.57
C LYS A 207 14.43 7.98 16.73
N ASP A 208 13.35 7.35 17.13
CA ASP A 208 12.60 7.74 18.31
C ASP A 208 13.43 7.34 19.54
N GLU A 209 13.95 8.32 20.27
CA GLU A 209 14.56 8.08 21.56
C GLU A 209 13.43 7.94 22.58
N GLU A 210 13.23 6.74 23.11
CA GLU A 210 12.42 6.53 24.30
C GLU A 210 13.05 7.35 25.43
N GLU A 211 12.36 8.39 25.93
CA GLU A 211 12.70 9.06 27.20
C GLU A 211 12.46 8.14 28.40
#